data_AF-A0A1B2J2I8-F1
#
_entry.id   AF-A0A1B2J2I8-F1
#
_cell.length_a   1.000
_cell.length_b   1.000
_cell.length_c   1.000
_cell.angle_alpha   90.00
_cell.angle_beta   90.00
_cell.angle_gamma   90.00
#
_symmetry.space_group_name_H-M   'P 1'
#
loop_
_entity.id
_entity.type
_entity.pdbx_description
1 polymer ?
#
loop_
_entity_poly.entity_id
_entity_poly.type
_entity_poly.pdbx_seq_one_letter_code
_entity_poly.pdbx_strand_id
1 'polypeptide(L)'
;MMVPKFRVWDKEHKRMLNIDTLALSFSPKGVLTSIYTYGPDFSNDPDILGDDEPDLDSVILEQFTGLKDVNGKDIYECDIIKSNYKYAQPKVSQIIIEGGNSYILGEDLATGNEMLVSDHIGEIKVIGNVHTNPELLETQHDTRTD
;
A
#
# COMPACT_ATOMS: atom_id res chain seq x y z
N MET A 1 -9.51 -18.96 0.94
CA MET A 1 -8.35 -18.53 1.74
C MET A 1 -7.56 -17.57 0.86
N MET A 2 -7.39 -16.31 1.27
CA MET A 2 -6.57 -15.35 0.53
C MET A 2 -5.11 -15.67 0.79
N VAL A 3 -4.28 -15.72 -0.24
CA VAL A 3 -2.84 -15.79 -0.09
C VAL A 3 -2.34 -14.36 0.15
N PRO A 4 -1.62 -14.07 1.26
CA PRO A 4 -1.04 -12.76 1.48
C PRO A 4 -0.14 -12.37 0.29
N LYS A 5 -0.36 -11.17 -0.24
CA LYS A 5 0.41 -10.59 -1.33
C LYS A 5 0.92 -9.23 -0.87
N PHE A 6 2.16 -8.90 -1.23
CA PHE A 6 2.76 -7.63 -0.86
C PHE A 6 3.49 -7.03 -2.07
N ARG A 7 3.83 -5.76 -1.92
CA ARG A 7 4.83 -5.07 -2.73
C ARG A 7 5.74 -4.28 -1.79
N VAL A 8 6.88 -3.84 -2.30
CA VAL A 8 7.90 -3.17 -1.50
C VAL A 8 8.23 -1.82 -2.13
N TRP A 9 8.30 -0.80 -1.29
CA TRP A 9 8.97 0.44 -1.63
C TRP A 9 10.42 0.41 -1.17
N ASP A 10 11.34 0.54 -2.12
CA ASP A 10 12.77 0.70 -1.87
C ASP A 10 13.08 2.18 -1.61
N LYS A 11 13.45 2.52 -0.36
CA LYS A 11 13.69 3.92 0.03
C LYS A 11 15.02 4.44 -0.53
N GLU A 12 15.98 3.58 -0.82
CA GLU A 12 17.29 3.94 -1.31
C GLU A 12 17.23 4.26 -2.81
N HIS A 13 16.71 3.32 -3.60
CA HIS A 13 16.64 3.46 -5.06
C HIS A 13 15.35 4.14 -5.55
N LYS A 14 14.42 4.45 -4.65
CA LYS A 14 13.15 5.16 -4.94
C LYS A 14 12.30 4.46 -6.01
N ARG A 15 12.11 3.15 -5.86
CA ARG A 15 11.33 2.34 -6.81
C ARG A 15 10.39 1.37 -6.10
N MET A 16 9.29 1.04 -6.78
CA MET A 16 8.36 0.00 -6.35
C MET A 16 8.81 -1.35 -6.91
N LEU A 17 8.78 -2.38 -6.08
CA LEU A 17 9.20 -3.73 -6.41
C LEU A 17 8.11 -4.72 -6.04
N ASN A 18 7.84 -5.68 -6.92
CA ASN A 18 6.88 -6.74 -6.63
C ASN A 18 7.56 -7.90 -5.92
N ILE A 19 6.87 -8.50 -4.95
CA ILE A 19 7.34 -9.72 -4.30
C ILE A 19 6.43 -10.90 -4.65
N ASP A 20 7.04 -12.01 -5.01
CA ASP A 20 6.35 -13.27 -5.24
C ASP A 20 6.39 -14.14 -3.98
N THR A 21 7.48 -14.06 -3.22
CA THR A 21 7.70 -14.84 -2.00
C THR A 21 8.26 -13.97 -0.90
N LEU A 22 7.63 -14.02 0.27
CA LEU A 22 8.15 -13.49 1.51
C LEU A 22 8.60 -14.68 2.37
N ALA A 23 9.90 -14.78 2.65
CA ALA A 23 10.45 -15.80 3.53
C ALA A 23 10.81 -15.17 4.88
N LEU A 24 10.43 -15.83 5.96
CA LEU A 24 10.69 -15.39 7.32
C LEU A 24 11.59 -16.42 7.98
N SER A 25 12.76 -15.99 8.42
CA SER A 25 13.66 -16.83 9.20
C SER A 25 13.45 -16.57 10.68
N PHE A 26 13.37 -17.66 11.44
CA PHE A 26 13.20 -17.61 12.87
C PHE A 26 14.34 -18.38 13.54
N SER A 27 14.82 -17.85 14.65
CA SER A 27 15.68 -18.59 15.56
C SER A 27 14.97 -19.84 16.08
N PRO A 28 15.69 -20.82 16.65
CA PRO A 28 15.08 -22.00 17.28
C PRO A 28 14.09 -21.68 18.42
N LYS A 29 14.12 -20.45 18.95
CA LYS A 29 13.21 -19.96 20.00
C LYS A 29 11.97 -19.26 19.45
N GLY A 30 11.77 -19.25 18.13
CA GLY A 30 10.62 -18.61 17.48
C GLY A 30 10.74 -17.09 17.34
N VAL A 31 11.91 -16.51 17.61
CA VAL A 31 12.16 -15.08 17.38
C VAL A 31 12.51 -14.87 15.91
N LEU A 32 11.83 -13.94 15.24
CA LEU A 32 12.15 -13.52 13.86
C LEU A 32 13.58 -12.97 13.80
N THR A 33 14.40 -13.50 12.91
CA THR A 33 15.81 -13.12 12.74
C THR A 33 16.07 -12.38 11.45
N SER A 34 15.35 -12.72 10.38
CA SER A 34 15.49 -12.06 9.08
C SER A 34 14.22 -12.27 8.24
N ILE A 35 13.97 -11.34 7.32
CA ILE A 35 12.92 -11.41 6.31
C ILE A 35 13.61 -11.33 4.94
N TYR A 36 13.30 -12.26 4.04
CA TYR A 36 13.80 -12.27 2.67
C TYR A 36 12.63 -12.10 1.71
N THR A 37 12.86 -11.39 0.61
CA THR A 37 11.91 -11.28 -0.50
C THR A 37 12.50 -11.90 -1.75
N TYR A 38 11.70 -12.68 -2.47
CA TYR A 38 12.02 -13.15 -3.80
C TYR A 38 10.91 -12.72 -4.76
N GLY A 39 11.29 -12.41 -5.99
CA GLY A 39 10.39 -11.97 -7.05
C GLY A 39 11.21 -11.62 -8.28
N PRO A 40 10.58 -11.44 -9.46
CA PRO A 40 11.29 -11.15 -10.70
C PRO A 40 12.20 -9.93 -10.58
N ASP A 41 11.79 -8.96 -9.76
CA ASP A 41 12.46 -7.68 -9.51
C ASP A 41 13.48 -7.73 -8.36
N PHE A 42 13.52 -8.81 -7.55
CA PHE A 42 14.41 -8.93 -6.37
C PHE A 42 15.47 -10.02 -6.53
N SER A 43 15.11 -11.17 -7.09
CA SER A 43 16.02 -12.32 -7.19
C SER A 43 17.10 -12.15 -8.27
N ASN A 44 17.05 -11.08 -9.06
CA ASN A 44 18.00 -10.77 -10.11
C ASN A 44 18.51 -9.32 -10.08
N ASP A 45 18.18 -8.53 -9.04
CA ASP A 45 18.55 -7.12 -8.98
C ASP A 45 19.86 -6.93 -8.19
N PRO A 46 20.97 -6.58 -8.87
CA PRO A 46 22.28 -6.49 -8.24
C PRO A 46 22.38 -5.35 -7.22
N ASP A 47 21.50 -4.34 -7.29
CA ASP A 47 21.49 -3.22 -6.35
C ASP A 47 20.81 -3.60 -5.02
N ILE A 48 20.02 -4.69 -5.02
CA ILE A 48 19.37 -5.24 -3.82
C ILE A 48 20.10 -6.46 -3.28
N LEU A 49 20.74 -7.23 -4.16
CA LEU A 49 21.54 -8.42 -3.84
C LEU A 49 23.01 -8.09 -3.56
N GLY A 50 23.33 -6.89 -3.05
CA GLY A 50 24.65 -6.64 -2.49
C GLY A 50 25.06 -7.76 -1.51
N ASP A 51 26.35 -7.92 -1.20
CA ASP A 51 26.87 -9.00 -0.34
C ASP A 51 26.22 -9.06 1.08
N ASP A 52 25.37 -8.09 1.43
CA ASP A 52 24.65 -7.96 2.69
C ASP A 52 23.15 -8.25 2.50
N GLU A 53 22.53 -8.94 3.49
CA GLU A 53 21.09 -9.18 3.54
C GLU A 53 20.30 -7.86 3.43
N PRO A 54 19.14 -7.81 2.74
CA PRO A 54 18.39 -6.57 2.57
C PRO A 54 17.99 -6.01 3.93
N ASP A 55 18.46 -4.79 4.23
CA ASP A 55 18.10 -4.08 5.45
C ASP A 55 16.61 -3.73 5.42
N LEU A 56 15.83 -4.28 6.34
CA LEU A 56 14.39 -3.99 6.41
C LEU A 56 14.13 -2.53 6.77
N ASP A 57 15.09 -1.85 7.37
CA ASP A 57 15.04 -0.41 7.61
C ASP A 57 15.26 0.40 6.32
N SER A 58 15.67 -0.20 5.20
CA SER A 58 15.77 0.46 3.89
C SER A 58 14.53 0.28 3.01
N VAL A 59 13.56 -0.54 3.44
CA VAL A 59 12.33 -0.80 2.67
C VAL A 59 11.04 -0.49 3.46
N ILE A 60 9.90 -0.48 2.76
CA ILE A 60 8.55 -0.46 3.34
C ILE A 60 7.74 -1.56 2.65
N LEU A 61 7.21 -2.50 3.45
CA LEU A 61 6.30 -3.55 2.97
C LEU A 61 4.87 -3.00 2.96
N GLU A 62 4.18 -3.15 1.83
CA GLU A 62 2.80 -2.72 1.66
C GLU A 62 1.92 -3.92 1.31
N GLN A 63 0.88 -4.16 2.10
CA GLN A 63 0.03 -5.33 1.96
C GLN A 63 -1.09 -5.10 0.94
N PHE A 64 -1.38 -6.13 0.13
CA PHE A 64 -2.58 -6.17 -0.71
C PHE A 64 -3.84 -6.25 0.15
N THR A 65 -4.82 -5.38 -0.11
CA THR A 65 -6.09 -5.33 0.62
C THR A 65 -7.01 -6.54 0.35
N GLY A 66 -6.76 -7.30 -0.72
CA GLY A 66 -7.70 -8.31 -1.21
C GLY A 66 -8.68 -7.80 -2.26
N LEU A 67 -8.70 -6.49 -2.52
CA LEU A 67 -9.69 -5.82 -3.35
C LEU A 67 -9.07 -5.24 -4.61
N LYS A 68 -9.88 -5.12 -5.66
CA LYS A 68 -9.49 -4.53 -6.95
C LYS A 68 -10.32 -3.30 -7.24
N ASP A 69 -9.69 -2.25 -7.70
CA ASP A 69 -10.34 -0.99 -8.09
C ASP A 69 -11.28 -1.18 -9.31
N VAL A 70 -11.98 -0.12 -9.72
CA VAL A 70 -12.91 -0.14 -10.86
C VAL A 70 -12.28 -0.57 -12.19
N ASN A 71 -10.96 -0.53 -12.33
CA ASN A 71 -10.24 -0.97 -13.53
C ASN A 71 -9.60 -2.36 -13.36
N GLY A 72 -9.88 -3.06 -12.25
CA GLY A 72 -9.32 -4.37 -11.95
C GLY A 72 -7.90 -4.34 -11.38
N LYS A 73 -7.36 -3.15 -11.05
CA LYS A 73 -6.03 -2.99 -10.45
C LYS A 73 -6.10 -3.37 -8.96
N ASP A 74 -5.14 -4.17 -8.51
CA ASP A 74 -4.98 -4.51 -7.09
C ASP A 74 -4.80 -3.24 -6.24
N ILE A 75 -5.53 -3.15 -5.14
CA ILE A 75 -5.40 -2.08 -4.15
C ILE A 75 -4.50 -2.54 -3.01
N TYR A 76 -3.43 -1.82 -2.75
CA TYR A 76 -2.51 -2.04 -1.65
C TYR A 76 -2.68 -0.96 -0.58
N GLU A 77 -2.18 -1.24 0.61
CA GLU A 77 -1.81 -0.21 1.57
C GLU A 77 -0.97 0.89 0.89
N CYS A 78 -1.12 2.14 1.35
CA CYS A 78 -0.44 3.32 0.82
C CYS A 78 -0.79 3.69 -0.63
N ASP A 79 -1.70 2.98 -1.30
CA ASP A 79 -2.26 3.47 -2.55
C ASP A 79 -3.04 4.76 -2.31
N ILE A 80 -2.88 5.69 -3.25
CA ILE A 80 -3.68 6.90 -3.34
C ILE A 80 -4.81 6.62 -4.30
N ILE A 81 -6.03 6.76 -3.82
CA ILE A 81 -7.26 6.50 -4.55
C ILE A 81 -8.04 7.78 -4.80
N LYS A 82 -8.86 7.76 -5.84
CA LYS A 82 -9.92 8.73 -6.10
C LYS A 82 -11.26 8.02 -5.99
N SER A 83 -12.14 8.54 -5.14
CA SER A 83 -13.52 8.05 -5.00
C SER A 83 -14.50 8.96 -5.73
N ASN A 84 -15.48 8.37 -6.41
CA ASN A 84 -16.63 9.09 -6.97
C ASN A 84 -17.86 9.01 -6.05
N TYR A 85 -17.70 8.54 -4.81
CA TYR A 85 -18.79 8.41 -3.85
C TYR A 85 -19.33 9.77 -3.43
N LYS A 86 -20.60 9.99 -3.69
CA LYS A 86 -21.31 11.27 -3.51
C LYS A 86 -21.60 11.62 -2.04
N TYR A 87 -21.42 10.70 -1.10
CA TYR A 87 -21.76 10.88 0.31
C TYR A 87 -20.56 10.72 1.26
N ALA A 88 -19.33 10.95 0.78
CA ALA A 88 -18.13 10.97 1.64
C ALA A 88 -17.22 12.17 1.37
N GLN A 89 -16.43 12.53 2.39
CA GLN A 89 -15.14 13.22 2.23
C GLN A 89 -14.06 12.12 2.32
N PRO A 90 -13.02 12.00 1.47
CA PRO A 90 -12.45 12.94 0.49
C PRO A 90 -12.40 12.38 -0.96
N LYS A 91 -12.06 13.27 -1.91
CA LYS A 91 -12.03 13.00 -3.36
C LYS A 91 -10.73 12.34 -3.83
N VAL A 92 -9.64 12.51 -3.09
CA VAL A 92 -8.39 11.73 -3.20
C VAL A 92 -7.95 11.36 -1.78
N SER A 93 -7.54 10.12 -1.53
CA SER A 93 -7.19 9.67 -0.17
C SER A 93 -6.23 8.50 -0.21
N GLN A 94 -5.60 8.21 0.92
CA GLN A 94 -4.69 7.08 1.09
C GLN A 94 -5.45 5.88 1.65
N ILE A 95 -5.04 4.69 1.21
CA ILE A 95 -5.44 3.41 1.80
C ILE A 95 -4.57 3.10 3.02
N ILE A 96 -5.21 2.79 4.15
CA ILE A 96 -4.57 2.30 5.37
C ILE A 96 -5.13 0.93 5.75
N ILE A 97 -4.35 0.10 6.45
CA ILE A 97 -4.81 -1.18 7.00
C ILE A 97 -4.67 -1.15 8.53
N GLU A 98 -5.78 -1.29 9.22
CA GLU A 98 -5.83 -1.33 10.69
C GLU A 98 -6.77 -2.43 11.18
N GLY A 99 -6.40 -3.15 12.24
CA GLY A 99 -7.26 -4.21 12.80
C GLY A 99 -7.63 -5.33 11.82
N GLY A 100 -6.91 -5.48 10.70
CA GLY A 100 -7.21 -6.45 9.63
C GLY A 100 -8.20 -5.96 8.58
N ASN A 101 -8.65 -4.71 8.65
CA ASN A 101 -9.52 -4.07 7.66
C ASN A 101 -8.76 -3.00 6.89
N SER A 102 -9.18 -2.75 5.65
CA SER A 102 -8.66 -1.68 4.80
C SER A 102 -9.62 -0.49 4.76
N TYR A 103 -9.09 0.70 5.02
CA TYR A 103 -9.86 1.93 5.13
C TYR A 103 -9.36 2.99 4.16
N ILE A 104 -10.26 3.91 3.82
CA ILE A 104 -9.95 5.19 3.21
C ILE A 104 -9.85 6.21 4.33
N LEU A 105 -8.80 7.03 4.37
CA LEU A 105 -8.73 8.13 5.33
C LEU A 105 -9.91 9.09 5.11
N GLY A 106 -10.82 9.20 6.10
CA GLY A 106 -12.05 9.99 6.04
C GLY A 106 -13.23 9.32 6.75
N GLU A 107 -14.38 9.99 6.72
CA GLU A 107 -15.64 9.51 7.31
C GLU A 107 -16.76 9.53 6.24
N ASP A 108 -17.62 8.51 6.26
CA ASP A 108 -18.85 8.49 5.47
C ASP A 108 -19.82 9.56 6.04
N LEU A 109 -20.22 10.53 5.23
CA LEU A 109 -21.03 11.67 5.69
C LEU A 109 -22.49 11.29 5.97
N ALA A 110 -22.97 10.16 5.43
CA ALA A 110 -24.33 9.70 5.65
C ALA A 110 -24.46 8.97 7.00
N THR A 111 -23.41 8.29 7.44
CA THR A 111 -23.43 7.41 8.62
C THR A 111 -22.54 7.89 9.77
N GLY A 112 -21.54 8.73 9.50
CA GLY A 112 -20.51 9.16 10.45
C GLY A 112 -19.51 8.06 10.80
N ASN A 113 -19.48 6.96 10.05
CA ASN A 113 -18.59 5.83 10.29
C ASN A 113 -17.31 5.94 9.46
N GLU A 114 -16.28 5.17 9.86
CA GLU A 114 -15.09 4.94 9.05
C GLU A 114 -15.44 4.37 7.68
N MET A 115 -14.71 4.80 6.65
CA MET A 115 -14.93 4.33 5.29
C MET A 115 -14.15 3.06 4.99
N LEU A 116 -14.85 1.93 4.94
CA LEU A 116 -14.27 0.67 4.47
C LEU A 116 -14.09 0.68 2.96
N VAL A 117 -12.93 0.23 2.49
CA VAL A 117 -12.65 0.13 1.05
C VAL A 117 -13.61 -0.85 0.37
N SER A 118 -14.03 -1.92 1.07
CA SER A 118 -14.97 -2.92 0.56
C SER A 118 -16.32 -2.34 0.16
N ASP A 119 -16.80 -1.33 0.90
CA ASP A 119 -18.14 -0.79 0.75
C ASP A 119 -18.25 0.16 -0.44
N HIS A 120 -17.09 0.67 -0.90
CA HIS A 120 -16.99 1.65 -1.97
C HIS A 120 -16.19 1.16 -3.17
N ILE A 121 -15.84 -0.13 -3.24
CA ILE A 121 -14.90 -0.66 -4.23
C ILE A 121 -15.31 -0.39 -5.69
N GLY A 122 -16.61 -0.37 -5.97
CA GLY A 122 -17.17 -0.05 -7.30
C GLY A 122 -17.03 1.42 -7.72
N GLU A 123 -16.48 2.26 -6.86
CA GLU A 123 -16.37 3.72 -7.07
C GLU A 123 -14.95 4.24 -6.84
N ILE A 124 -14.03 3.35 -6.46
CA ILE A 124 -12.63 3.63 -6.13
C ILE A 124 -11.75 3.37 -7.35
N LYS A 125 -10.90 4.34 -7.68
CA LYS A 125 -9.83 4.20 -8.67
C LYS A 125 -8.49 4.49 -8.03
N VAL A 126 -7.51 3.60 -8.18
CA VAL A 126 -6.11 3.88 -7.78
C VAL A 126 -5.51 4.86 -8.78
N ILE A 127 -4.94 5.95 -8.28
CA ILE A 127 -4.34 7.03 -9.08
C ILE A 127 -2.84 7.24 -8.82
N GLY A 128 -2.30 6.63 -7.75
CA GLY A 128 -0.88 6.71 -7.39
C GLY A 128 -0.63 5.96 -6.08
N ASN A 129 0.51 6.21 -5.45
CA ASN A 129 0.81 5.81 -4.07
C ASN A 129 1.61 6.92 -3.39
N VAL A 130 1.70 6.89 -2.06
CA VAL A 130 2.36 7.94 -1.26
C VAL A 130 3.85 8.10 -1.52
N HIS A 131 4.49 7.10 -2.12
CA HIS A 131 5.93 7.10 -2.37
C HIS A 131 6.31 7.73 -3.70
N THR A 132 5.62 7.34 -4.78
CA THR A 132 5.90 7.84 -6.14
C THR A 132 5.05 9.05 -6.51
N ASN A 133 3.97 9.31 -5.79
CA ASN A 133 3.02 10.38 -6.08
C ASN A 133 2.58 11.19 -4.84
N PRO A 134 3.51 11.64 -3.97
CA PRO A 134 3.16 12.40 -2.76
C PRO A 134 2.37 13.69 -3.07
N GLU A 135 2.59 14.30 -4.24
CA GLU A 135 1.91 15.51 -4.69
C GLU A 135 0.38 15.37 -4.82
N LEU A 136 -0.11 14.14 -4.99
CA LEU A 136 -1.55 13.87 -5.08
C LEU A 136 -2.30 14.09 -3.76
N LEU A 137 -1.58 14.09 -2.63
CA LEU A 137 -2.13 14.43 -1.31
C LEU A 137 -1.97 15.93 -1.00
N GLU A 138 -0.85 16.54 -1.43
CA GLU A 138 -0.57 17.97 -1.19
C GLU A 138 -1.53 18.90 -1.94
N THR A 139 -1.94 18.52 -3.15
CA THR A 139 -2.87 19.29 -4.01
C THR A 139 -4.28 19.47 -3.42
N GLN A 140 -4.61 18.83 -2.30
CA GLN A 140 -5.85 19.11 -1.55
C GLN A 140 -5.75 20.29 -0.59
N HIS A 141 -4.55 20.68 -0.19
CA HIS A 141 -4.35 21.80 0.74
C HIS A 141 -4.39 23.16 0.03
N ASP A 142 -4.20 23.20 -1.29
CA ASP A 142 -4.13 24.45 -2.09
C ASP A 142 -5.48 24.94 -2.65
N THR A 143 -6.58 24.22 -2.44
CA THR A 143 -7.92 24.75 -2.79
C THR A 143 -8.51 25.71 -1.74
N ARG A 144 -7.68 26.20 -0.81
CA ARG A 144 -7.98 27.32 0.10
C ARG A 144 -7.17 28.56 -0.28
N THR A 145 -7.33 29.06 -1.50
CA THR A 145 -6.93 30.43 -1.87
C THR A 145 -8.17 31.28 -2.08
N ASP A 146 -8.30 32.28 -1.20
CA ASP A 146 -9.09 33.52 -1.22
C ASP A 146 -10.63 33.47 -1.24
#